data_AF-A0A9K3HLN2-F1
#
_entry.id   AF-A0A9K3HLN2-F1
#
_cell.length_a   1.000
_cell.length_b   1.000
_cell.length_c   1.000
_cell.angle_alpha   90.00
_cell.angle_beta   90.00
_cell.angle_gamma   90.00
#
_symmetry.space_group_name_H-M   'P 1'
#
loop_
_entity.id
_entity.type
_entity.pdbx_description
1 polymer ?
#
loop_
_entity_poly.entity_id
_entity_poly.type
_entity_poly.pdbx_seq_one_letter_code
_entity_poly.pdbx_strand_id
1 'polypeptide(L)'
;MKKKKKKKVIQQLVDDTSHLYSENLEPSFTCLKKKKKKQVDAEEDINDHEKPLEGPDRDYKYEELLSRVFHFLRESNPELAGEKRKTILKIPEVLREGTKKTVFVNLVDICKMMRRQPEHVMTFLLAELGTSGSLDGQQRLVVKGRFAPKSFQGILRRYMNDYVICNSCKGRDTRIEKDKENRLTFLNCDECGSQRSVAPIKAGFVARVGRRKAEI
;
A
#
# COMPACT_ATOMS: atom_id res chain seq x y z
N MET A 1 25.12 -50.66 10.08
CA MET A 1 24.19 -49.51 10.00
C MET A 1 24.62 -48.54 8.90
N LYS A 2 23.90 -48.49 7.77
CA LYS A 2 23.94 -47.42 6.74
C LYS A 2 22.58 -47.38 6.03
N LYS A 3 22.05 -46.16 5.82
CA LYS A 3 20.73 -45.80 5.29
C LYS A 3 20.52 -46.18 3.81
N LYS A 4 19.25 -46.39 3.39
CA LYS A 4 18.74 -45.93 2.07
C LYS A 4 17.20 -45.83 2.05
N LYS A 5 16.72 -44.69 1.52
CA LYS A 5 15.33 -44.27 1.29
C LYS A 5 14.63 -45.14 0.23
N LYS A 6 13.30 -45.32 0.35
CA LYS A 6 12.43 -45.90 -0.69
C LYS A 6 11.28 -44.94 -1.03
N LYS A 7 11.10 -44.66 -2.32
CA LYS A 7 9.96 -43.95 -2.93
C LYS A 7 8.71 -44.85 -2.88
N LYS A 8 7.51 -44.26 -2.76
CA LYS A 8 6.25 -44.91 -3.14
C LYS A 8 5.45 -43.97 -4.05
N VAL A 9 5.16 -44.51 -5.23
CA VAL A 9 4.11 -44.13 -6.18
C VAL A 9 2.88 -44.95 -5.80
N ILE A 10 1.67 -44.38 -5.88
CA ILE A 10 0.41 -45.06 -6.25
C ILE A 10 -0.53 -44.00 -6.83
N GLN A 11 -1.25 -44.43 -7.85
CA GLN A 11 -1.97 -43.73 -8.89
C GLN A 11 -3.44 -44.19 -8.82
N GLN A 12 -4.39 -43.25 -8.92
CA GLN A 12 -5.80 -43.37 -9.38
C GLN A 12 -6.78 -44.25 -8.55
N LEU A 13 -8.11 -44.05 -8.52
CA LEU A 13 -9.10 -43.71 -9.56
C LEU A 13 -10.42 -43.13 -8.96
N VAL A 14 -11.14 -42.33 -9.79
CA VAL A 14 -12.61 -42.27 -10.10
C VAL A 14 -13.67 -42.02 -9.00
N ASP A 15 -14.79 -41.30 -9.16
CA ASP A 15 -15.50 -40.46 -10.17
C ASP A 15 -16.48 -39.58 -9.31
N ASP A 16 -16.98 -38.38 -9.65
CA ASP A 16 -18.00 -38.12 -10.67
C ASP A 16 -18.44 -36.63 -10.61
N THR A 17 -18.92 -36.11 -11.75
CA THR A 17 -19.68 -34.86 -11.99
C THR A 17 -18.94 -33.55 -12.26
N SER A 18 -18.50 -33.42 -13.51
CA SER A 18 -18.48 -32.14 -14.24
C SER A 18 -19.43 -32.21 -15.45
N HIS A 19 -20.34 -31.25 -15.57
CA HIS A 19 -21.02 -30.86 -16.82
C HIS A 19 -21.66 -29.49 -16.51
N LEU A 20 -21.46 -28.37 -17.22
CA LEU A 20 -21.53 -28.15 -18.66
C LEU A 20 -20.65 -26.95 -19.13
N TYR A 21 -19.96 -27.18 -20.26
CA TYR A 21 -19.74 -26.30 -21.43
C TYR A 21 -18.74 -25.13 -21.37
N SER A 22 -17.51 -25.45 -21.83
CA SER A 22 -16.69 -24.60 -22.70
C SER A 22 -16.54 -25.31 -24.05
N GLU A 23 -16.94 -24.68 -25.14
CA GLU A 23 -16.68 -25.16 -26.50
C GLU A 23 -15.33 -24.65 -27.02
N ASN A 24 -14.57 -25.65 -27.46
CA ASN A 24 -13.33 -25.70 -28.23
C ASN A 24 -13.22 -24.70 -29.41
N LEU A 25 -11.97 -24.31 -29.75
CA LEU A 25 -11.27 -24.89 -30.92
C LEU A 25 -9.78 -24.47 -30.98
N GLU A 26 -8.92 -25.47 -31.20
CA GLU A 26 -7.46 -25.35 -31.40
C GLU A 26 -7.07 -25.06 -32.87
N PRO A 27 -5.80 -24.69 -33.14
CA PRO A 27 -5.29 -24.25 -34.44
C PRO A 27 -4.66 -25.40 -35.26
N SER A 28 -4.76 -25.32 -36.59
CA SER A 28 -3.93 -26.13 -37.50
C SER A 28 -3.16 -25.24 -38.49
N PHE A 29 -1.84 -25.47 -38.54
CA PHE A 29 -0.89 -24.87 -39.48
C PHE A 29 -0.81 -25.71 -40.76
N THR A 30 -1.03 -25.11 -41.92
CA THR A 30 -0.39 -25.51 -43.20
C THR A 30 -0.02 -24.28 -44.04
N CYS A 31 0.84 -24.49 -45.03
CA CYS A 31 1.92 -23.61 -45.47
C CYS A 31 1.68 -22.93 -46.84
N LEU A 32 2.45 -21.86 -47.12
CA LEU A 32 2.85 -21.29 -48.44
C LEU A 32 1.84 -20.45 -49.28
N LYS A 33 2.02 -19.12 -49.31
CA LYS A 33 2.75 -18.39 -50.39
C LYS A 33 2.69 -16.86 -50.20
N LYS A 34 3.86 -16.22 -50.34
CA LYS A 34 4.09 -14.77 -50.45
C LYS A 34 3.11 -14.11 -51.44
N LYS A 35 2.29 -13.17 -50.97
CA LYS A 35 1.70 -12.10 -51.79
C LYS A 35 1.83 -10.77 -51.04
N LYS A 36 2.49 -9.83 -51.68
CA LYS A 36 2.84 -8.48 -51.24
C LYS A 36 1.58 -7.73 -50.77
N LYS A 37 1.46 -7.44 -49.47
CA LYS A 37 0.36 -6.65 -48.91
C LYS A 37 0.82 -5.19 -48.76
N LYS A 38 0.07 -4.33 -49.43
CA LYS A 38 0.16 -2.87 -49.48
C LYS A 38 0.12 -2.29 -48.05
N GLN A 39 1.05 -1.39 -47.73
CA GLN A 39 0.96 -0.52 -46.55
C GLN A 39 -0.31 0.33 -46.70
N VAL A 40 -1.12 0.36 -45.65
CA VAL A 40 -2.16 1.36 -45.46
C VAL A 40 -1.71 2.12 -44.22
N ASP A 41 -1.13 3.28 -44.47
CA ASP A 41 -0.81 4.27 -43.46
C ASP A 41 -2.14 4.78 -42.89
N ALA A 42 -2.36 4.54 -41.60
CA ALA A 42 -3.45 5.14 -40.85
C ALA A 42 -2.97 6.52 -40.41
N GLU A 43 -3.16 7.50 -41.29
CA GLU A 43 -3.08 8.91 -40.96
C GLU A 43 -4.35 9.25 -40.17
N GLU A 44 -4.26 9.27 -38.85
CA GLU A 44 -5.28 9.91 -38.00
C GLU A 44 -5.01 11.42 -38.05
N ASP A 45 -5.79 12.10 -38.90
CA ASP A 45 -5.79 13.55 -39.03
C ASP A 45 -6.12 14.21 -37.68
N ILE A 46 -5.13 14.94 -37.17
CA ILE A 46 -5.19 15.79 -35.99
C ILE A 46 -5.84 17.10 -36.44
N ASN A 47 -7.16 17.24 -36.36
CA ASN A 47 -7.78 18.57 -36.41
C ASN A 47 -9.21 18.62 -35.84
N ASP A 48 -9.36 18.48 -34.53
CA ASP A 48 -10.52 19.05 -33.84
C ASP A 48 -10.12 20.34 -33.15
N HIS A 49 -10.00 21.36 -33.99
CA HIS A 49 -9.97 22.76 -33.61
C HIS A 49 -11.12 23.06 -32.64
N GLU A 50 -10.76 23.70 -31.53
CA GLU A 50 -11.63 24.31 -30.53
C GLU A 50 -13.00 24.74 -31.07
N LYS A 51 -14.05 24.04 -30.63
CA LYS A 51 -15.40 24.60 -30.67
C LYS A 51 -15.77 25.02 -29.25
N PRO A 52 -15.87 26.33 -28.96
CA PRO A 52 -16.46 26.82 -27.73
C PRO A 52 -17.78 26.13 -27.47
N LEU A 53 -17.87 25.44 -26.33
CA LEU A 53 -19.10 24.81 -25.86
C LEU A 53 -20.03 25.90 -25.31
N GLU A 54 -20.63 26.66 -26.22
CA GLU A 54 -21.67 27.63 -25.91
C GLU A 54 -22.97 27.19 -26.61
N GLY A 55 -23.86 26.60 -25.83
CA GLY A 55 -25.22 26.23 -26.24
C GLY A 55 -25.90 25.40 -25.15
N PRO A 56 -27.05 25.82 -24.61
CA PRO A 56 -27.73 25.09 -23.53
C PRO A 56 -28.34 23.74 -23.95
N ASP A 57 -28.52 23.50 -25.26
CA ASP A 57 -29.25 22.35 -25.80
C ASP A 57 -28.45 21.59 -26.87
N ARG A 58 -27.41 20.85 -26.47
CA ARG A 58 -26.73 19.85 -27.32
C ARG A 58 -26.76 18.49 -26.65
N ASP A 59 -27.00 17.45 -27.44
CA ASP A 59 -26.84 16.05 -27.01
C ASP A 59 -25.36 15.74 -26.83
N TYR A 60 -24.88 15.84 -25.60
CA TYR A 60 -23.50 15.47 -25.25
C TYR A 60 -23.28 13.97 -25.45
N LYS A 61 -22.32 13.59 -26.30
CA LYS A 61 -21.90 12.19 -26.44
C LYS A 61 -21.08 11.77 -25.23
N TYR A 62 -21.25 10.51 -24.80
CA TYR A 62 -20.54 9.95 -23.64
C TYR A 62 -19.02 10.11 -23.73
N GLU A 63 -18.44 9.93 -24.92
CA GLU A 63 -16.99 10.01 -25.15
C GLU A 63 -16.42 11.45 -24.96
N GLU A 64 -17.19 12.47 -25.33
CA GLU A 64 -16.79 13.88 -25.18
C GLU A 64 -16.82 14.30 -23.69
N LEU A 65 -17.87 13.89 -22.97
CA LEU A 65 -17.99 14.07 -21.52
C LEU A 65 -16.85 13.37 -20.78
N LEU A 66 -16.54 12.13 -21.17
CA LEU A 66 -15.48 11.34 -20.57
C LEU A 66 -14.10 11.97 -20.79
N SER A 67 -13.84 12.44 -22.02
CA SER A 67 -12.59 13.14 -22.37
C SER A 67 -12.40 14.41 -21.54
N ARG A 68 -13.48 15.18 -21.32
CA ARG A 68 -13.48 16.36 -20.45
C ARG A 68 -13.20 16.00 -18.99
N VAL A 69 -13.80 14.93 -18.47
CA VAL A 69 -13.55 14.46 -17.09
C VAL A 69 -12.10 14.01 -16.92
N PHE A 70 -11.52 13.29 -17.89
CA PHE A 70 -10.10 12.91 -17.83
C PHE A 70 -9.15 14.10 -17.93
N HIS A 71 -9.51 15.13 -18.69
CA HIS A 71 -8.77 16.39 -18.72
C HIS A 71 -8.77 17.06 -17.34
N PHE A 72 -9.96 17.25 -16.76
CA PHE A 72 -10.09 17.81 -15.41
C PHE A 72 -9.38 16.98 -14.35
N LEU A 73 -9.38 15.64 -14.47
CA LEU A 73 -8.69 14.75 -13.54
C LEU A 73 -7.18 14.92 -13.61
N ARG A 74 -6.61 15.11 -14.82
CA ARG A 74 -5.17 15.38 -15.01
C ARG A 74 -4.77 16.77 -14.51
N GLU A 75 -5.61 17.77 -14.71
CA GLU A 75 -5.36 19.14 -14.23
C GLU A 75 -5.49 19.27 -12.72
N SER A 76 -6.54 18.68 -12.15
CA SER A 76 -6.84 18.79 -10.72
C SER A 76 -5.93 17.90 -9.86
N ASN A 77 -5.47 16.77 -10.41
CA ASN A 77 -4.63 15.81 -9.68
C ASN A 77 -3.50 15.26 -10.57
N PRO A 78 -2.49 16.08 -10.91
CA PRO A 78 -1.34 15.63 -11.70
C PRO A 78 -0.55 14.51 -11.00
N GLU A 79 -0.64 14.39 -9.67
CA GLU A 79 -0.01 13.30 -8.91
C GLU A 79 -0.73 11.94 -9.02
N LEU A 80 -2.03 11.91 -9.38
CA LEU A 80 -2.77 10.66 -9.61
C LEU A 80 -2.62 10.15 -11.05
N ALA A 81 -2.39 11.05 -12.01
CA ALA A 81 -2.24 10.72 -13.43
C ALA A 81 -0.84 10.16 -13.77
N GLY A 82 0.15 10.44 -12.93
CA GLY A 82 1.50 9.86 -13.01
C GLY A 82 1.58 8.53 -12.26
N GLU A 83 2.29 7.58 -12.87
CA GLU A 83 2.62 6.25 -12.37
C GLU A 83 2.76 6.18 -10.83
N LYS A 84 1.87 5.41 -10.18
CA LYS A 84 1.74 5.19 -8.73
C LYS A 84 3.10 5.31 -8.01
N ARG A 85 3.44 6.50 -7.52
CA ARG A 85 4.71 6.73 -6.85
C ARG A 85 4.72 5.94 -5.55
N LYS A 86 5.29 4.73 -5.60
CA LYS A 86 5.68 3.98 -4.41
C LYS A 86 6.51 4.94 -3.57
N THR A 87 5.98 5.32 -2.43
CA THR A 87 6.69 6.23 -1.54
C THR A 87 8.03 5.61 -1.20
N ILE A 88 9.09 6.29 -1.62
CA ILE A 88 10.44 5.94 -1.21
C ILE A 88 10.54 6.33 0.26
N LEU A 89 10.14 5.41 1.13
CA LEU A 89 10.33 5.56 2.57
C LEU A 89 11.83 5.72 2.81
N LYS A 90 12.25 6.88 3.33
CA LYS A 90 13.64 7.11 3.75
C LYS A 90 14.06 5.94 4.64
N ILE A 91 15.21 5.36 4.33
CA ILE A 91 15.70 4.17 5.03
C ILE A 91 15.79 4.50 6.52
N PRO A 92 15.20 3.69 7.42
CA PRO A 92 15.22 3.97 8.85
C PRO A 92 16.64 3.81 9.39
N GLU A 93 17.22 4.92 9.85
CA GLU A 93 18.52 4.95 10.52
C GLU A 93 18.36 4.57 11.99
N VAL A 94 18.74 3.33 12.31
CA VAL A 94 18.68 2.79 13.67
C VAL A 94 20.10 2.69 14.22
N LEU A 95 20.41 3.50 15.22
CA LEU A 95 21.64 3.44 15.98
C LEU A 95 21.45 2.58 17.23
N ARG A 96 22.49 1.85 17.60
CA ARG A 96 22.48 1.04 18.83
C ARG A 96 23.27 1.78 19.90
N GLU A 97 22.56 2.36 20.86
CA GLU A 97 23.19 2.94 22.04
C GLU A 97 23.41 1.85 23.10
N GLY A 98 24.52 1.13 22.93
CA GLY A 98 24.94 0.07 23.83
C GLY A 98 24.13 -1.23 23.70
N THR A 99 24.03 -1.95 24.82
CA THR A 99 23.66 -3.38 24.82
C THR A 99 22.16 -3.63 24.96
N LYS A 100 21.40 -2.64 25.46
CA LYS A 100 19.98 -2.80 25.84
C LYS A 100 19.07 -1.69 25.31
N LYS A 101 19.61 -0.71 24.58
CA LYS A 101 18.86 0.42 24.03
C LYS A 101 19.13 0.53 22.53
N THR A 102 18.07 0.79 21.77
CA THR A 102 18.15 1.11 20.34
C THR A 102 17.52 2.47 20.13
N VAL A 103 18.20 3.32 19.39
CA VAL A 103 17.77 4.68 19.10
C VAL A 103 17.41 4.78 17.63
N PHE A 104 16.19 5.24 17.38
CA PHE A 104 15.71 5.53 16.05
C PHE A 104 15.84 7.03 15.79
N VAL A 105 16.76 7.39 14.90
CA VAL A 105 17.19 8.78 14.70
C VAL A 105 16.16 9.58 13.88
N ASN A 106 15.66 8.99 12.80
CA ASN A 106 14.91 9.68 11.75
C ASN A 106 13.37 9.58 11.92
N LEU A 107 12.85 9.39 13.14
CA LEU A 107 11.41 9.16 13.34
C LEU A 107 10.57 10.38 12.97
N VAL A 108 10.95 11.56 13.45
CA VAL A 108 10.14 12.78 13.25
C VAL A 108 10.10 13.18 11.78
N ASP A 109 11.19 13.02 11.05
CA ASP A 109 11.23 13.32 9.61
C ASP A 109 10.34 12.36 8.80
N ILE A 110 10.32 11.07 9.18
CA ILE A 110 9.40 10.10 8.58
C ILE A 110 7.95 10.46 8.91
N CYS A 111 7.66 10.90 10.14
CA CYS A 111 6.33 11.35 10.53
C CYS A 111 5.88 12.59 9.72
N LYS A 112 6.78 13.57 9.53
CA LYS A 112 6.54 14.76 8.70
C LYS A 112 6.26 14.39 7.24
N MET A 113 7.05 13.48 6.67
CA MET A 113 6.87 12.97 5.30
C MET A 113 5.53 12.24 5.10
N MET A 114 4.96 11.66 6.17
CA MET A 114 3.65 11.01 6.15
C MET A 114 2.51 11.93 6.63
N ARG A 115 2.78 13.19 6.97
CA ARG A 115 1.82 14.12 7.60
C ARG A 115 1.13 13.49 8.81
N ARG A 116 1.91 12.92 9.73
CA ARG A 116 1.40 12.27 10.96
C ARG A 116 2.03 12.83 12.22
N GLN A 117 1.26 12.79 13.30
CA GLN A 117 1.75 13.13 14.64
C GLN A 117 2.73 12.04 15.13
N PRO A 118 3.90 12.44 15.67
CA PRO A 118 4.92 11.49 16.11
C PRO A 118 4.46 10.62 17.27
N GLU A 119 3.58 11.14 18.13
CA GLU A 119 3.00 10.40 19.26
C GLU A 119 2.21 9.17 18.79
N HIS A 120 1.39 9.33 17.75
CA HIS A 120 0.58 8.22 17.22
C HIS A 120 1.45 7.10 16.63
N VAL A 121 2.46 7.48 15.84
CA VAL A 121 3.42 6.52 15.24
C VAL A 121 4.22 5.82 16.33
N MET A 122 4.64 6.55 17.37
CA MET A 122 5.37 6.01 18.51
C MET A 122 4.53 4.97 19.27
N THR A 123 3.28 5.29 19.61
CA THR A 123 2.38 4.34 20.31
C THR A 123 2.19 3.06 19.49
N PHE A 124 2.00 3.18 18.17
CA PHE A 124 1.88 2.02 17.28
C PHE A 124 3.16 1.18 17.27
N LEU A 125 4.32 1.82 17.13
CA LEU A 125 5.59 1.12 17.06
C LEU A 125 5.90 0.37 18.36
N LEU A 126 5.60 0.98 19.51
CA LEU A 126 5.78 0.37 20.83
C LEU A 126 4.80 -0.79 21.07
N ALA A 127 3.56 -0.66 20.62
CA ALA A 127 2.56 -1.72 20.68
C ALA A 127 2.98 -2.95 19.86
N GLU A 128 3.45 -2.75 18.63
CA GLU A 128 3.91 -3.82 17.74
C GLU A 128 5.21 -4.49 18.21
N LEU A 129 6.12 -3.71 18.79
CA LEU A 129 7.37 -4.23 19.35
C LEU A 129 7.18 -4.86 20.74
N GLY A 130 6.05 -4.62 21.41
CA GLY A 130 5.82 -5.06 22.79
C GLY A 130 6.80 -4.45 23.79
N THR A 131 7.25 -3.22 23.54
CA THR A 131 8.27 -2.55 24.36
C THR A 131 7.81 -1.20 24.89
N SER A 132 8.56 -0.67 25.85
CA SER A 132 8.43 0.73 26.28
C SER A 132 9.59 1.55 25.73
N GLY A 133 9.27 2.76 25.28
CA GLY A 133 10.24 3.74 24.80
C GLY A 133 9.77 5.15 25.11
N SER A 134 10.66 6.10 24.90
CA SER A 134 10.41 7.53 25.08
C SER A 134 11.02 8.31 23.92
N LEU A 135 10.38 9.42 23.55
CA LEU A 135 10.98 10.41 22.67
C LEU A 135 12.01 11.21 23.49
N ASP A 136 13.21 11.32 22.96
CA ASP A 136 14.27 12.17 23.49
C ASP A 136 14.03 13.64 23.09
N GLY A 137 14.64 14.58 23.82
CA GLY A 137 14.58 16.02 23.50
C GLY A 137 15.17 16.36 22.13
N GLN A 138 16.07 15.50 21.63
CA GLN A 138 16.64 15.59 20.28
C GLN A 138 15.76 14.93 19.19
N GLN A 139 14.47 14.70 19.45
CA GLN A 139 13.51 14.12 18.50
C GLN A 139 13.82 12.70 18.02
N ARG A 140 14.69 11.97 18.75
CA ARG A 140 15.00 10.55 18.49
C ARG A 140 14.17 9.66 19.39
N LEU A 141 13.73 8.50 18.90
CA LEU A 141 12.99 7.54 19.71
C LEU A 141 13.95 6.53 20.35
N VAL A 142 13.98 6.50 21.69
CA VAL A 142 14.76 5.54 22.46
C VAL A 142 13.87 4.37 22.85
N VAL A 143 14.17 3.18 22.33
CA VAL A 143 13.45 1.94 22.61
C VAL A 143 14.30 1.02 23.49
N LYS A 144 13.68 0.40 24.50
CA LYS A 144 14.34 -0.63 25.32
C LYS A 144 14.35 -1.95 24.56
N GLY A 145 15.54 -2.44 24.21
CA GLY A 145 15.71 -3.73 23.55
C GLY A 145 16.83 -3.72 22.52
N ARG A 146 16.99 -4.87 21.85
CA ARG A 146 17.87 -5.02 20.70
C ARG A 146 17.01 -5.34 19.49
N PHE A 147 16.95 -4.42 18.55
CA PHE A 147 16.13 -4.54 17.36
C PHE A 147 16.98 -4.38 16.10
N ALA A 148 16.66 -5.18 15.10
CA ALA A 148 17.24 -5.03 13.77
C ALA A 148 16.48 -3.94 12.99
N PRO A 149 17.14 -3.18 12.10
CA PRO A 149 16.47 -2.16 11.28
C PRO A 149 15.36 -2.75 10.39
N LYS A 150 15.50 -4.03 9.99
CA LYS A 150 14.47 -4.76 9.22
C LYS A 150 13.13 -4.86 9.96
N SER A 151 13.16 -4.99 11.29
CA SER A 151 11.94 -5.06 12.10
C SER A 151 11.16 -3.75 12.05
N PHE A 152 11.86 -2.61 12.19
CA PHE A 152 11.25 -1.28 12.08
C PHE A 152 10.65 -1.04 10.69
N GLN A 153 11.36 -1.44 9.62
CA GLN A 153 10.83 -1.32 8.26
C GLN A 153 9.55 -2.13 8.06
N GLY A 154 9.48 -3.36 8.58
CA GLY A 154 8.28 -4.19 8.50
C GLY A 154 7.08 -3.56 9.21
N ILE A 155 7.29 -3.01 10.41
CA ILE A 155 6.23 -2.38 11.20
C ILE A 155 5.77 -1.07 10.55
N LEU A 156 6.69 -0.25 10.05
CA LEU A 156 6.33 0.99 9.34
C LEU A 156 5.50 0.72 8.09
N ARG A 157 5.79 -0.36 7.34
CA ARG A 157 4.96 -0.77 6.19
C ARG A 157 3.54 -1.13 6.60
N ARG A 158 3.36 -1.85 7.71
CA ARG A 158 2.03 -2.16 8.25
C ARG A 158 1.30 -0.88 8.66
N TYR A 159 1.99 0.02 9.37
CA TYR A 159 1.43 1.32 9.76
C TYR A 159 0.97 2.14 8.55
N MET A 160 1.76 2.18 7.48
CA MET A 160 1.39 2.92 6.26
C MET A 160 0.12 2.36 5.62
N ASN A 161 -0.01 1.05 5.53
CA ASN A 161 -1.20 0.42 4.94
C ASN A 161 -2.47 0.64 5.78
N ASP A 162 -2.35 0.65 7.11
CA ASP A 162 -3.52 0.72 7.99
C ASP A 162 -3.98 2.17 8.29
N TYR A 163 -3.02 3.11 8.42
CA TYR A 163 -3.26 4.46 8.96
C TYR A 163 -2.80 5.63 8.07
N VAL A 164 -2.19 5.37 6.91
CA VAL A 164 -1.69 6.43 6.01
C VAL A 164 -2.31 6.33 4.62
N ILE A 165 -2.34 5.14 4.05
CA ILE A 165 -2.85 4.92 2.70
C ILE A 165 -4.38 4.83 2.75
N CYS A 166 -5.05 5.57 1.87
CA CYS A 166 -6.49 5.43 1.66
C CYS A 166 -6.82 4.15 0.87
N ASN A 167 -7.83 3.38 1.29
CA ASN A 167 -8.22 2.16 0.57
C ASN A 167 -8.84 2.44 -0.81
N SER A 168 -9.47 3.61 -0.98
CA SER A 168 -10.19 3.97 -2.21
C SER A 168 -9.25 4.50 -3.29
N CYS A 169 -8.49 5.57 -3.00
CA CYS A 169 -7.60 6.21 -3.99
C CYS A 169 -6.14 5.74 -3.91
N LYS A 170 -5.74 5.02 -2.84
CA LYS A 170 -4.33 4.68 -2.54
C LYS A 170 -3.40 5.90 -2.39
N GLY A 171 -3.98 7.09 -2.28
CA GLY A 171 -3.30 8.33 -1.91
C GLY A 171 -2.82 8.30 -0.46
N ARG A 172 -1.91 9.23 -0.16
CA ARG A 172 -1.28 9.37 1.17
C ARG A 172 -1.75 10.61 1.91
N ASP A 173 -2.45 11.50 1.23
CA ASP A 173 -3.04 12.69 1.82
C ASP A 173 -4.35 12.32 2.54
N THR A 174 -4.14 11.83 3.76
CA THR A 174 -5.21 11.49 4.69
C THR A 174 -4.94 12.12 6.05
N ARG A 175 -5.96 12.36 6.87
CA ARG A 175 -5.89 12.91 8.22
C ARG A 175 -6.55 11.95 9.20
N ILE A 176 -6.04 11.91 10.43
CA ILE A 176 -6.61 11.09 11.51
C ILE A 176 -7.37 12.03 12.44
N GLU A 177 -8.67 11.82 12.56
CA GLU A 177 -9.56 12.54 13.46
C GLU A 177 -10.10 11.59 14.53
N LYS A 178 -10.14 12.05 15.77
CA LYS A 178 -10.74 11.29 16.87
C LYS A 178 -12.09 11.90 17.18
N ASP A 179 -13.13 11.11 16.98
CA ASP A 179 -14.46 11.53 17.34
C ASP A 179 -14.66 11.38 18.85
N LYS A 180 -15.01 12.48 19.51
CA LYS A 180 -15.11 12.54 20.98
C LYS A 180 -16.32 11.77 21.49
N GLU A 181 -17.38 11.68 20.70
CA GLU A 181 -18.63 11.06 21.11
C GLU A 181 -18.54 9.54 21.08
N ASN A 182 -18.07 9.00 19.95
CA ASN A 182 -18.02 7.54 19.73
C ASN A 182 -16.73 6.90 20.28
N ARG A 183 -15.72 7.70 20.68
CA ARG A 183 -14.36 7.24 21.04
C ARG A 183 -13.69 6.42 19.92
N LEU A 184 -14.18 6.55 18.70
CA LEU A 184 -13.62 5.93 17.50
C LEU A 184 -12.67 6.89 16.82
N THR A 185 -11.71 6.34 16.11
CA THR A 185 -10.77 7.11 15.29
C THR A 185 -11.16 6.95 13.84
N PHE A 186 -11.28 8.06 13.12
CA PHE A 186 -11.60 8.11 11.71
C PHE A 186 -10.38 8.57 10.92
N LEU A 187 -10.21 7.99 9.73
CA LEU A 187 -9.25 8.37 8.73
C LEU A 187 -10.02 9.05 7.58
N ASN A 188 -9.79 10.34 7.41
CA ASN A 188 -10.42 11.16 6.37
C ASN A 188 -9.42 11.39 5.24
N CYS A 189 -9.80 11.20 3.99
CA CYS A 189 -8.93 11.46 2.85
C CYS A 189 -9.19 12.86 2.26
N ASP A 190 -8.14 13.65 2.06
CA ASP A 190 -8.25 14.99 1.50
C ASP A 190 -8.47 14.94 -0.03
N GLU A 191 -8.00 13.87 -0.71
CA GLU A 191 -8.12 13.71 -2.17
C GLU A 191 -9.52 13.24 -2.60
N CYS A 192 -10.06 12.19 -1.96
CA CYS A 192 -11.33 11.57 -2.37
C CYS A 192 -12.48 11.82 -1.39
N GLY A 193 -12.24 12.50 -0.27
CA GLY A 193 -13.27 12.77 0.75
C GLY A 193 -13.77 11.53 1.50
N SER A 194 -13.20 10.34 1.25
CA SER A 194 -13.66 9.12 1.92
C SER A 194 -13.33 9.15 3.40
N GLN A 195 -14.32 8.82 4.25
CA GLN A 195 -14.14 8.62 5.67
C GLN A 195 -14.14 7.12 5.98
N ARG A 196 -13.12 6.67 6.72
CA ARG A 196 -12.98 5.27 7.16
C ARG A 196 -12.78 5.21 8.67
N SER A 197 -13.45 4.29 9.35
CA SER A 197 -13.12 3.98 10.75
C SER A 197 -11.84 3.13 10.82
N VAL A 198 -10.90 3.55 11.65
CA VAL A 198 -9.67 2.80 11.96
C VAL A 198 -9.73 2.26 13.38
N ALA A 199 -9.21 1.05 13.56
CA ALA A 199 -9.13 0.45 14.89
C ALA A 199 -8.20 1.29 15.79
N PRO A 200 -8.55 1.49 17.07
CA PRO A 200 -7.64 2.13 17.99
C PRO A 200 -6.42 1.25 18.22
N ILE A 201 -5.25 1.86 18.43
CA ILE A 201 -4.01 1.15 18.73
C ILE A 201 -4.18 0.47 20.10
N LYS A 202 -4.39 -0.85 20.09
CA LYS A 202 -4.42 -1.66 21.31
C LYS A 202 -2.99 -2.10 21.60
N ALA A 203 -2.40 -1.58 22.68
CA ALA A 203 -1.17 -2.16 23.20
C ALA A 203 -1.49 -3.58 23.70
N GLY A 204 -0.86 -4.60 23.13
CA GLY A 204 -1.00 -5.97 23.61
C GLY A 204 -0.63 -6.09 25.08
N PHE A 205 -1.28 -7.00 25.80
CA PHE A 205 -0.93 -7.26 27.19
C PHE A 205 0.48 -7.84 27.26
N VAL A 206 1.43 -7.08 27.79
CA VAL A 206 2.81 -7.55 28.01
C VAL A 206 2.89 -8.14 29.40
N ALA A 207 3.07 -9.45 29.50
CA ALA A 207 3.29 -10.13 30.77
C ALA A 207 4.51 -9.50 31.47
N ARG A 208 4.29 -8.91 32.64
CA ARG A 208 5.35 -8.43 33.54
C ARG A 208 6.01 -9.65 34.18
N VAL A 209 6.82 -10.37 33.41
CA VAL A 209 7.68 -11.40 33.99
C VAL A 209 8.73 -10.66 34.82
N GLY A 210 8.71 -10.88 36.13
CA GLY A 210 9.67 -10.29 37.06
C GLY A 210 11.09 -10.50 36.54
N ARG A 211 11.89 -9.43 36.47
CA ARG A 211 13.31 -9.55 36.12
C ARG A 211 13.94 -10.44 37.19
N ARG A 212 14.55 -11.56 36.78
CA ARG A 212 15.47 -12.28 37.66
C ARG A 212 16.58 -11.29 38.02
N LYS A 213 16.56 -10.75 39.24
CA LYS A 213 17.73 -10.09 39.80
C LYS A 213 18.79 -11.19 39.84
N ALA A 214 19.88 -11.01 39.09
CA ALA A 214 21.08 -11.75 39.40
C ALA A 214 21.58 -11.15 40.72
N GLU A 215 21.26 -11.82 41.83
CA GLU A 215 21.92 -11.54 43.09
C GLU A 215 23.38 -11.97 42.91
N ILE A 216 24.29 -11.04 43.22
CA ILE A 216 25.74 -11.26 43.34
C ILE A 216 26.02 -11.25 44.83
#